data_AF-A0A7V1FWU6-F1
#
_entry.id   AF-A0A7V1FWU6-F1
#
_cell.length_a   1.000
_cell.length_b   1.000
_cell.length_c   1.000
_cell.angle_alpha   90.00
_cell.angle_beta   90.00
_cell.angle_gamma   90.00
#
_symmetry.space_group_name_H-M   'P 1'
#
loop_
_entity.id
_entity.type
_entity.pdbx_description
1 polymer ?
#
loop_
_entity_poly.entity_id
_entity_poly.type
_entity_poly.pdbx_seq_one_letter_code
_entity_poly.pdbx_strand_id
1 'polypeptide(L)' 'MKIGRLIKRWRMFEEQRIRETAKEIGISAATLSRIENGENVDGKTIMRLLTWLMK' A
#
# COMPACT_ATOMS: atom_id res chain seq x y z
N MET A 1 3.60 -8.88 -5.88
CA MET A 1 2.22 -9.03 -6.38
C MET A 1 1.83 -7.86 -7.29
N LYS A 2 0.93 -8.04 -8.27
CA LYS A 2 0.49 -6.97 -9.21
C LYS A 2 -0.10 -5.76 -8.47
N ILE A 3 -0.89 -5.99 -7.43
CA ILE A 3 -1.53 -4.94 -6.63
C ILE A 3 -0.51 -4.03 -5.94
N GLY A 4 0.59 -4.58 -5.40
CA GLY A 4 1.62 -3.76 -4.74
C GLY A 4 2.27 -2.74 -5.69
N ARG A 5 2.48 -3.12 -6.96
CA ARG A 5 2.95 -2.18 -7.98
C ARG A 5 1.92 -1.11 -8.33
N LEU A 6 0.64 -1.45 -8.33
CA LEU A 6 -0.45 -0.49 -8.53
C LEU A 6 -0.49 0.54 -7.38
N ILE A 7 -0.46 0.06 -6.13
CA ILE A 7 -0.41 0.90 -4.93
C ILE A 7 0.80 1.85 -4.98
N LYS A 8 1.99 1.34 -5.33
CA LYS A 8 3.21 2.16 -5.48
C LYS A 8 3.01 3.29 -6.48
N ARG A 9 2.45 2.98 -7.65
CA ARG A 9 2.22 3.98 -8.71
C ARG A 9 1.18 5.01 -8.28
N TRP A 10 0.09 4.58 -7.66
CA TRP A 10 -0.95 5.47 -7.16
C TRP A 10 -0.41 6.43 -6.10
N ARG A 11 0.29 5.90 -5.10
CA ARG A 11 0.94 6.69 -4.05
C ARG A 11 1.89 7.75 -4.62
N MET A 12 2.71 7.36 -5.61
CA MET A 12 3.65 8.28 -6.25
C MET A 12 2.95 9.34 -7.11
N PHE A 13 1.85 8.98 -7.76
CA PHE A 13 1.03 9.90 -8.55
C PHE A 13 0.38 10.98 -7.67
N GLU A 14 -0.05 10.61 -6.46
CA GLU A 14 -0.56 11.55 -5.45
C GLU A 14 0.54 12.23 -4.61
N GLU A 15 1.82 12.04 -4.97
CA GLU A 15 2.99 12.59 -4.26
C GLU A 15 3.06 12.23 -2.76
N GLN A 16 2.38 11.17 -2.34
CA GLN A 16 2.31 10.78 -0.93
C GLN A 16 3.59 10.08 -0.46
N ARG A 17 4.02 10.41 0.76
CA ARG A 17 5.16 9.73 1.39
C ARG A 17 4.73 8.37 1.93
N ILE A 18 5.60 7.38 1.79
CA ILE A 18 5.33 6.00 2.23
C ILE A 18 4.88 5.88 3.70
N ARG A 19 5.38 6.74 4.60
CA ARG A 19 4.99 6.73 6.01
C ARG A 19 3.58 7.26 6.25
N GLU A 20 3.17 8.28 5.49
CA GLU A 20 1.84 8.88 5.58
C GLU A 20 0.81 7.90 5.04
N THR A 21 1.04 7.37 3.84
CA THR A 21 0.19 6.35 3.22
C THR A 21 0.06 5.10 4.09
N ALA A 22 1.17 4.59 4.64
CA ALA A 22 1.12 3.43 5.54
C ALA A 22 0.29 3.71 6.80
N LYS A 23 0.38 4.92 7.36
CA LYS A 23 -0.43 5.35 8.50
C LYS A 23 -1.92 5.40 8.14
N GLU A 24 -2.28 5.92 6.97
CA GLU A 24 -3.66 5.96 6.48
C GLU A 24 -4.25 4.56 6.29
N ILE A 25 -3.46 3.64 5.73
CA ILE A 25 -3.86 2.24 5.50
C ILE A 25 -3.92 1.45 6.84
N GLY A 26 -3.23 1.92 7.88
CA GLY A 26 -3.13 1.25 9.17
C GLY A 26 -2.14 0.08 9.17
N ILE A 27 -1.01 0.22 8.46
CA ILE A 27 0.10 -0.74 8.40
C ILE A 27 1.43 -0.06 8.65
N SER A 28 2.51 -0.83 8.87
CA SER A 28 3.84 -0.24 8.99
C SER A 28 4.38 0.20 7.63
N ALA A 29 5.22 1.25 7.62
CA ALA A 29 5.89 1.68 6.39
C ALA A 29 6.80 0.59 5.79
N ALA A 30 7.36 -0.28 6.63
CA ALA A 30 8.14 -1.44 6.16
C ALA A 30 7.23 -2.47 5.45
N THR A 31 6.04 -2.73 6.00
CA THR A 31 5.03 -3.60 5.38
C THR A 31 4.60 -3.04 4.03
N LEU A 32 4.27 -1.75 3.95
CA LEU A 32 3.93 -1.10 2.69
C LEU A 32 5.07 -1.19 1.67
N SER A 33 6.32 -0.94 2.07
CA SER A 33 7.49 -1.07 1.20
C SER A 33 7.64 -2.48 0.63
N ARG A 34 7.50 -3.52 1.47
CA ARG A 34 7.56 -4.92 1.03
C ARG A 34 6.45 -5.25 0.02
N ILE A 35 5.23 -4.81 0.29
CA ILE A 35 4.09 -4.95 -0.64
C ILE A 35 4.40 -4.29 -1.98
N GLU A 36 4.84 -3.02 -1.96
CA GLU A 36 5.17 -2.24 -3.15
C GLU A 36 6.28 -2.88 -4.00
N ASN A 37 7.19 -3.60 -3.36
CA ASN A 37 8.28 -4.32 -4.00
C ASN A 37 7.94 -5.79 -4.32
N GLY A 38 6.72 -6.22 -4.00
CA GLY A 38 6.13 -7.42 -4.57
C GLY A 38 5.95 -8.59 -3.61
N GLU A 39 6.20 -8.42 -2.31
CA GLU A 39 5.87 -9.46 -1.32
C GLU A 39 4.36 -9.71 -1.24
N ASN A 40 4.02 -10.93 -0.84
CA ASN A 40 2.65 -11.34 -0.54
C ASN A 40 2.27 -10.88 0.86
N VAL A 41 0.97 -10.66 1.07
CA VAL A 41 0.41 -10.26 2.36
C VAL A 41 -0.90 -11.00 2.61
N ASP A 42 -1.35 -10.98 3.85
CA ASP A 42 -2.61 -11.58 4.24
C ASP A 42 -3.83 -10.86 3.62
N GLY A 43 -4.96 -11.55 3.57
CA GLY A 43 -6.20 -11.00 3.02
C GLY A 43 -6.69 -9.75 3.76
N LYS A 44 -6.42 -9.65 5.06
CA LYS A 44 -6.79 -8.47 5.86
C LYS A 44 -6.06 -7.21 5.39
N THR A 45 -4.77 -7.33 5.09
CA THR A 45 -3.95 -6.24 4.55
C THR A 45 -4.38 -5.91 3.12
N ILE A 46 -4.71 -6.91 2.29
CA ILE A 46 -5.27 -6.68 0.95
C ILE A 46 -6.54 -5.84 1.02
N MET A 47 -7.47 -6.17 1.93
CA MET A 47 -8.71 -5.39 2.09
C MET A 47 -8.42 -3.94 2.48
N ARG A 48 -7.49 -3.69 3.40
CA ARG A 48 -7.09 -2.32 3.78
C ARG A 48 -6.52 -1.54 2.60
N LEU A 49 -5.66 -2.16 1.80
CA LEU A 49 -5.10 -1.54 0.59
C LEU A 49 -6.18 -1.18 -0.42
N LEU A 50 -7.13 -2.08 -0.66
CA LEU A 50 -8.24 -1.86 -1.58
C LEU A 50 -9.19 -0.77 -1.08
N THR A 51 -9.53 -0.77 0.20
CA THR A 51 -10.34 0.30 0.81
C THR A 51 -9.67 1.65 0.69
N TRP A 52 -8.36 1.73 0.90
CA TRP A 52 -7.61 2.97 0.70
C TRP A 52 -7.60 3.41 -0.77
N LEU A 53 -7.43 2.48 -1.71
CA LEU A 53 -7.40 2.80 -3.15
C LEU A 53 -8.76 3.27 -3.70
N MET A 54 -9.87 2.87 -3.08
CA MET A 54 -11.23 3.26 -3.48
C MET A 54 -11.77 4.49 -2.74
N LYS A 55 -10.97 5.08 -1.85
CA LYS A 55 -11.32 6.31 -1.12
C LYS A 55 -11.10 7.53 -2.00
#